data_AF-A0A0W0N717-F1
#
_entry.id   AF-A0A0W0N717-F1
#
_cell.length_a   1.000
_cell.length_b   1.000
_cell.length_c   1.000
_cell.angle_alpha   90.00
_cell.angle_beta   90.00
_cell.angle_gamma   90.00
#
_symmetry.space_group_name_H-M   'P 1'
#
loop_
_entity.id
_entity.type
_entity.pdbx_description
1 polymer ?
#
loop_
_entity_poly.entity_id
_entity_poly.type
_entity_poly.pdbx_seq_one_letter_code
_entity_poly.pdbx_strand_id
1 'polypeptide(L)'
;MSYDYQGIASVITASRHLGTPSDECLNESKSIQMTSSGKPTIARLDFDTPMDWPGNPNFITVNLPDGSSVSGVIAELQRPADGPGWVTFTVDD
;
A
#
# COMPACT_ATOMS: atom_id res chain seq x y z
N MET A 1 10.17 11.72 -9.11
CA MET A 1 10.16 10.43 -9.85
C MET A 1 8.70 9.99 -9.95
N SER A 2 8.34 9.20 -10.97
CA SER A 2 7.02 8.55 -11.02
C SER A 2 7.14 7.20 -10.31
N TYR A 3 6.12 6.84 -9.55
CA TYR A 3 5.96 5.53 -8.91
C TYR A 3 4.81 4.75 -9.57
N ASP A 4 4.45 5.11 -10.81
CA ASP A 4 3.35 4.47 -11.50
C ASP A 4 3.73 3.03 -11.86
N TYR A 5 2.85 2.09 -11.55
CA TYR A 5 3.06 0.67 -11.80
C TYR A 5 1.74 -0.05 -12.03
N GLN A 6 1.73 -1.04 -12.92
CA GLN A 6 0.59 -1.94 -13.10
C GLN A 6 1.11 -3.36 -13.27
N GLY A 7 0.59 -4.28 -12.46
CA GLY A 7 0.99 -5.69 -12.52
C GLY A 7 0.90 -6.38 -11.17
N ILE A 8 1.67 -7.48 -11.04
CA ILE A 8 1.72 -8.28 -9.82
C ILE A 8 2.82 -7.76 -8.91
N ALA A 9 2.46 -7.40 -7.68
CA ALA A 9 3.39 -6.98 -6.64
C ALA A 9 3.09 -7.65 -5.30
N SER A 10 4.03 -7.55 -4.37
CA SER A 10 3.78 -7.88 -2.97
C SER A 10 3.47 -6.59 -2.20
N VAL A 11 2.45 -6.64 -1.34
CA VAL A 11 2.02 -5.48 -0.54
C VAL A 11 2.09 -5.85 0.93
N ILE A 12 2.68 -4.98 1.75
CA ILE A 12 2.67 -5.10 3.20
C ILE A 12 1.81 -3.97 3.75
N THR A 13 0.75 -4.32 4.48
CA THR A 13 -0.07 -3.36 5.21
C THR A 13 0.28 -3.46 6.69
N ALA A 14 0.42 -2.33 7.38
CA ALA A 14 0.91 -2.32 8.75
C ALA A 14 0.17 -1.32 9.65
N SER A 15 0.11 -1.65 10.95
CA SER A 15 -0.15 -0.69 12.03
C SER A 15 1.18 -0.39 12.73
N ARG A 16 1.67 0.84 12.63
CA ARG A 16 2.92 1.30 13.25
C ARG A 16 2.63 2.34 14.31
N HIS A 17 3.05 2.08 15.55
CA HIS A 17 2.97 3.04 16.64
C HIS A 17 4.32 3.13 17.37
N LEU A 18 4.66 4.32 17.86
CA LEU A 18 5.91 4.53 18.55
C LEU A 18 5.97 3.67 19.82
N GLY A 19 7.02 2.87 19.95
CA GLY A 19 7.24 2.04 21.14
C GLY A 19 6.51 0.69 21.14
N THR A 20 5.82 0.32 20.05
CA THR A 20 5.22 -1.01 19.87
C THR A 20 5.78 -1.69 18.62
N PRO A 21 5.92 -3.02 18.60
CA PRO A 21 6.17 -3.76 17.36
C PRO A 21 5.09 -3.44 16.32
N SER A 22 5.48 -3.35 15.06
CA SER A 22 4.54 -3.22 13.95
C SER A 22 3.68 -4.48 13.84
N ASP A 23 2.37 -4.32 13.67
CA ASP A 23 1.48 -5.40 13.26
C ASP A 23 1.38 -5.38 11.74
N GLU A 24 1.97 -6.37 11.07
CA GLU A 24 2.14 -6.41 9.61
C GLU A 24 1.39 -7.59 8.99
N CYS A 25 0.71 -7.34 7.87
CA CYS A 25 0.08 -8.37 7.05
C CYS A 25 0.72 -8.37 5.65
N LEU A 26 1.25 -9.52 5.25
CA LEU A 26 1.83 -9.74 3.93
C LEU A 26 0.74 -10.19 2.94
N ASN A 27 0.58 -9.43 1.88
CA ASN A 27 -0.28 -9.72 0.75
C ASN A 27 0.58 -10.10 -0.46
N GLU A 28 0.84 -11.40 -0.60
CA GLU A 28 1.65 -11.90 -1.72
C GLU A 28 0.88 -11.86 -3.04
N SER A 29 1.59 -11.51 -4.12
CA SER A 29 1.12 -11.63 -5.51
C SER A 29 -0.25 -10.97 -5.80
N LYS A 30 -0.40 -9.69 -5.46
CA LYS A 30 -1.61 -8.91 -5.73
C LYS A 30 -1.54 -8.24 -7.10
N SER A 31 -2.63 -8.35 -7.87
CA SER A 31 -2.88 -7.51 -9.04
C SER A 31 -3.17 -6.09 -8.55
N ILE A 32 -2.29 -5.17 -8.90
CA ILE A 32 -2.38 -3.78 -8.47
C ILE A 32 -2.21 -2.81 -9.62
N GLN A 33 -2.79 -1.62 -9.43
CA GLN A 33 -2.48 -0.43 -10.20
C GLN A 33 -2.09 0.67 -9.22
N MET A 34 -0.86 1.17 -9.35
CA MET A 34 -0.34 2.28 -8.58
C MET A 34 -0.17 3.50 -9.48
N THR A 35 -0.66 4.64 -9.02
CA THR A 35 -0.48 5.94 -9.68
C THR A 35 0.03 6.95 -8.66
N SER A 36 0.85 7.89 -9.09
CA SER A 36 1.50 8.88 -8.23
C SER A 36 1.27 10.29 -8.75
N SER A 37 0.99 11.24 -7.86
CA SER A 37 0.75 12.64 -8.25
C SER A 37 1.09 13.65 -7.14
N GLY A 38 1.23 14.92 -7.52
CA GLY A 38 1.37 16.05 -6.59
C GLY A 38 2.75 16.23 -5.96
N LYS A 39 2.82 17.18 -5.03
CA LYS A 39 3.96 17.46 -4.12
C LYS A 39 3.38 17.89 -2.74
N PRO A 40 3.61 17.16 -1.63
CA PRO A 40 4.35 15.89 -1.55
C PRO A 40 3.70 14.81 -2.42
N THR A 41 4.48 13.80 -2.80
CA THR A 41 3.99 12.73 -3.68
C THR A 41 2.93 11.92 -2.94
N ILE A 42 1.74 11.84 -3.53
CA ILE A 42 0.65 10.98 -3.07
C ILE A 42 0.52 9.84 -4.07
N ALA A 43 0.62 8.61 -3.59
CA ALA A 43 0.36 7.41 -4.36
C ALA A 43 -1.06 6.91 -4.09
N ARG A 44 -1.75 6.46 -5.13
CA ARG A 44 -2.99 5.69 -5.07
C ARG A 44 -2.69 4.29 -5.56
N LEU A 45 -3.03 3.29 -4.75
CA LEU A 45 -2.93 1.88 -5.05
C LEU A 45 -4.34 1.30 -5.11
N ASP A 46 -4.77 0.89 -6.30
CA ASP A 46 -5.99 0.13 -6.53
C ASP A 46 -5.65 -1.37 -6.60
N PHE A 47 -6.51 -2.22 -6.05
CA PHE A 47 -6.34 -3.68 -6.03
C PHE A 47 -7.65 -4.41 -6.33
N ASP A 48 -7.56 -5.50 -7.08
CA ASP A 48 -8.74 -6.18 -7.63
C ASP A 48 -9.38 -7.19 -6.67
N THR A 49 -8.60 -7.68 -5.70
CA THR A 49 -9.03 -8.69 -4.71
C THR A 49 -8.79 -8.19 -3.30
N PRO A 50 -9.58 -8.65 -2.30
CA PRO A 50 -9.34 -8.31 -0.90
C PRO A 50 -7.87 -8.50 -0.48
N MET A 51 -7.42 -7.59 0.38
CA MET A 51 -6.13 -7.67 1.05
C MET A 51 -6.36 -7.97 2.53
N ASP A 52 -5.40 -8.65 3.15
CA ASP A 52 -5.30 -8.75 4.60
C ASP A 52 -4.81 -7.42 5.17
N TRP A 53 -5.36 -7.05 6.32
CA TRP A 53 -5.05 -5.80 6.99
C TRP A 53 -4.96 -6.03 8.50
N PRO A 54 -4.08 -5.32 9.20
CA PRO A 54 -4.14 -5.25 10.65
C PRO A 54 -5.36 -4.44 11.11
N GLY A 55 -5.60 -4.41 12.42
CA GLY A 55 -6.79 -3.75 12.98
C GLY A 55 -6.88 -2.25 12.66
N ASN A 56 -5.76 -1.52 12.78
CA ASN A 56 -5.68 -0.07 12.60
C ASN A 56 -4.56 0.30 11.60
N PRO A 57 -4.70 -0.06 10.31
CA PRO A 57 -3.65 0.13 9.34
C PRO A 57 -3.35 1.62 9.15
N ASN A 58 -2.08 1.98 9.19
CA ASN A 58 -1.62 3.36 9.00
C ASN A 58 -0.38 3.47 8.12
N PHE A 59 0.18 2.35 7.67
CA PHE A 59 1.37 2.33 6.84
C PHE A 59 1.27 1.24 5.78
N ILE A 60 1.83 1.51 4.61
CA ILE A 60 1.88 0.55 3.50
C ILE A 60 3.26 0.54 2.86
N THR A 61 3.67 -0.64 2.41
CA THR A 61 4.83 -0.84 1.54
C THR A 61 4.41 -1.68 0.34
N VAL A 62 4.71 -1.21 -0.86
CA VAL A 62 4.56 -1.93 -2.12
C VAL A 62 5.94 -2.38 -2.59
N ASN A 63 6.17 -3.69 -2.65
CA ASN A 63 7.40 -4.28 -3.15
C ASN A 63 7.23 -4.61 -4.64
N LEU A 64 7.97 -3.88 -5.47
CA LEU A 64 7.91 -4.01 -6.92
C LEU A 64 8.79 -5.17 -7.41
N PRO A 65 8.47 -5.78 -8.57
CA PRO A 65 9.23 -6.92 -9.10
C PRO A 65 10.69 -6.61 -9.46
N ASP A 66 11.03 -5.33 -9.64
CA ASP A 66 12.40 -4.88 -9.90
C ASP A 66 13.27 -4.83 -8.63
N GLY A 67 12.69 -5.19 -7.48
CA GLY A 67 13.36 -5.19 -6.18
C GLY A 67 13.29 -3.86 -5.44
N SER A 68 12.68 -2.83 -6.02
CA SER A 68 12.42 -1.56 -5.33
C SER A 68 11.16 -1.63 -4.48
N SER A 69 11.06 -0.70 -3.52
CA SER A 69 9.89 -0.57 -2.65
C SER A 69 9.41 0.87 -2.61
N VAL A 70 8.09 1.04 -2.56
CA VAL A 70 7.42 2.33 -2.38
C VAL A 70 6.61 2.25 -1.10
N SER A 71 6.82 3.15 -0.16
CA SER A 71 6.17 3.09 1.14
C SER A 71 5.69 4.44 1.63
N GLY A 72 4.75 4.40 2.55
CA GLY A 72 4.49 5.52 3.44
C GLY A 72 3.15 5.46 4.16
N VAL A 73 2.73 6.61 4.67
CA VAL A 73 1.60 6.73 5.60
C VAL A 73 0.29 6.75 4.84
N ILE A 74 -0.66 5.90 5.27
CA ILE A 74 -2.00 5.83 4.68
C ILE A 74 -2.77 7.10 5.01
N ALA A 75 -3.32 7.74 3.98
CA ALA A 75 -4.15 8.94 4.09
C ALA A 75 -5.64 8.59 4.05
N GLU A 76 -6.03 7.72 3.11
CA GLU A 76 -7.42 7.31 2.93
C GLU A 76 -7.45 5.88 2.34
N LEU A 77 -8.49 5.10 2.65
CA LEU A 77 -8.62 3.75 2.11
C LEU A 77 -10.08 3.31 2.00
N GLN A 78 -10.34 2.44 1.03
CA GLN A 78 -11.55 1.65 0.90
C GLN A 78 -11.17 0.17 0.78
N ARG A 79 -11.53 -0.64 1.78
CA ARG A 79 -11.23 -2.08 1.84
C ARG A 79 -12.50 -2.92 2.01
N PRO A 80 -13.26 -3.19 0.93
CA PRO A 80 -14.39 -4.10 1.03
C PRO A 80 -13.92 -5.51 1.44
N ALA A 81 -14.75 -6.23 2.20
CA ALA A 81 -14.40 -7.58 2.66
C ALA A 81 -14.26 -8.59 1.51
N ASP A 82 -15.08 -8.44 0.47
CA ASP A 82 -15.23 -9.45 -0.60
C ASP A 82 -15.02 -8.87 -2.00
N GLY A 83 -14.25 -7.79 -2.15
CA GLY A 83 -14.12 -7.12 -3.44
C GLY A 83 -12.89 -6.23 -3.62
N PRO A 84 -12.84 -5.53 -4.76
CA PRO A 84 -11.77 -4.59 -5.08
C PRO A 84 -11.80 -3.42 -4.11
N GLY A 85 -10.64 -2.81 -3.92
CA GLY A 85 -10.49 -1.65 -3.05
C GLY A 85 -9.33 -0.78 -3.48
N TRP A 86 -9.07 0.25 -2.68
CA TRP A 86 -8.00 1.18 -2.94
C TRP A 86 -7.46 1.79 -1.65
N VAL A 87 -6.25 2.31 -1.72
CA VAL A 87 -5.61 3.06 -0.65
C VAL A 87 -4.79 4.21 -1.24
N THR A 88 -4.87 5.38 -0.61
CA THR A 88 -3.96 6.50 -0.88
C THR A 88 -2.98 6.65 0.27
N PHE A 89 -1.74 6.96 -0.06
CA PHE A 89 -0.68 7.14 0.93
C PHE A 89 0.33 8.19 0.47
N THR A 90 0.96 8.86 1.42
CA THR A 90 2.12 9.71 1.14
C THR A 90 3.30 8.82 0.82
N VAL A 91 4.12 9.18 -0.16
CA VAL A 91 5.37 8.46 -0.42
C VAL A 91 6.47 9.04 0.47
N ASP A 92 7.11 8.19 1.24
CA ASP A 92 8.34 8.51 1.98
C ASP A 92 9.51 8.55 0.96
N ASP A 93 10.23 9.67 0.88
CA ASP A 93 11.43 9.84 0.05
C ASP A 93 12.71 9.45 0.81
#